data_AF-A0A1X0QB86-F1
#
_entry.id   AF-A0A1X0QB86-F1
#
_cell.length_a   1.000
_cell.length_b   1.000
_cell.length_c   1.000
_cell.angle_alpha   90.00
_cell.angle_beta   90.00
_cell.angle_gamma   90.00
#
_symmetry.space_group_name_H-M   'P 1'
#
loop_
_entity.id
_entity.type
_entity.pdbx_description
1 polymer ?
#
loop_
_entity_poly.entity_id
_entity_poly.type
_entity_poly.pdbx_seq_one_letter_code
_entity_poly.pdbx_strand_id
1 'polypeptide(L)'
;MSDYSIGVIGDEETIKGLKIGGVEDKGQNIIKVTEEDSKKHISTQFYSLINNKSVVMIFISEFAADKIKNEIDDYDRFIPSILKIPSRKL
;
A
#
# COMPACT_ATOMS: atom_id res chain seq x y z
N MET A 1 5.08 -12.59 -18.28
CA MET A 1 4.68 -12.00 -16.98
C MET A 1 5.70 -10.93 -16.66
N SER A 2 5.27 -9.73 -16.27
CA SER A 2 6.20 -8.68 -15.80
C SER A 2 6.76 -9.07 -14.44
N ASP A 3 8.08 -8.98 -14.27
CA ASP A 3 8.79 -9.30 -13.02
C ASP A 3 8.48 -8.31 -11.88
N TYR A 4 7.85 -7.18 -12.22
CA TYR A 4 7.53 -6.09 -11.29
C TYR A 4 6.02 -5.96 -11.03
N SER A 5 5.66 -5.42 -9.88
CA SER A 5 4.28 -5.19 -9.45
C SER A 5 4.11 -3.87 -8.72
N ILE A 6 2.86 -3.41 -8.68
CA ILE A 6 2.43 -2.30 -7.84
C ILE A 6 1.82 -2.90 -6.57
N GLY A 7 2.32 -2.47 -5.42
CA GLY A 7 1.78 -2.74 -4.11
C GLY A 7 0.58 -1.85 -3.78
N VAL A 8 -0.38 -2.36 -3.03
CA VAL A 8 -1.56 -1.62 -2.57
C VAL A 8 -1.79 -1.94 -1.09
N ILE A 9 -1.90 -0.91 -0.25
CA ILE A 9 -2.42 -1.00 1.12
C ILE A 9 -3.63 -0.09 1.18
N GLY A 10 -4.84 -0.63 1.20
CA GLY A 10 -6.02 0.22 1.20
C GLY A 10 -7.32 -0.47 1.51
N ASP A 11 -8.37 0.32 1.59
CA ASP A 11 -9.74 -0.17 1.75
C ASP A 11 -10.24 -0.86 0.47
N GLU A 12 -11.42 -1.47 0.59
CA GLU A 12 -12.07 -2.21 -0.49
C GLU A 12 -12.31 -1.32 -1.73
N GLU A 13 -12.68 -0.05 -1.54
CA GLU A 13 -13.00 0.86 -2.64
C GLU A 13 -11.74 1.28 -3.39
N THR A 14 -10.67 1.60 -2.66
CA THR A 14 -9.35 1.92 -3.20
C THR A 14 -8.80 0.75 -4.00
N ILE A 15 -8.87 -0.47 -3.45
CA ILE A 15 -8.42 -1.69 -4.13
C ILE A 15 -9.21 -1.92 -5.42
N LYS A 16 -10.55 -1.80 -5.37
CA LYS A 16 -11.39 -1.94 -6.56
C LYS A 16 -11.04 -0.91 -7.64
N GLY A 17 -10.89 0.35 -7.27
CA GLY A 17 -10.51 1.43 -8.19
C GLY A 17 -9.17 1.16 -8.86
N LEU A 18 -8.16 0.74 -8.09
CA LEU A 18 -6.83 0.42 -8.62
C LEU A 18 -6.83 -0.83 -9.50
N LYS A 19 -7.62 -1.86 -9.18
CA LYS A 19 -7.81 -3.03 -10.05
C LYS A 19 -8.45 -2.64 -11.38
N ILE A 20 -9.45 -1.76 -11.38
CA ILE A 20 -10.04 -1.20 -12.61
C ILE A 20 -8.98 -0.41 -13.40
N GLY A 21 -8.09 0.31 -12.70
CA GLY A 21 -6.96 1.03 -13.29
C GLY A 21 -5.82 0.14 -13.82
N GLY A 22 -5.92 -1.19 -13.72
CA GLY A 22 -4.94 -2.13 -14.26
C GLY A 22 -3.89 -2.64 -13.27
N VAL A 23 -4.05 -2.38 -11.96
CA VAL A 23 -3.21 -3.05 -10.95
C VAL A 23 -3.62 -4.51 -10.84
N GLU A 24 -2.74 -5.40 -11.31
CA GLU A 24 -2.94 -6.85 -11.23
C GLU A 24 -2.76 -7.38 -9.80
N ASP A 25 -3.60 -8.33 -9.43
CA ASP A 25 -3.47 -9.09 -8.19
C ASP A 25 -2.49 -10.26 -8.39
N LYS A 26 -1.28 -10.13 -7.85
CA LYS A 26 -0.26 -11.18 -7.83
C LYS A 26 -0.22 -11.90 -6.46
N GLY A 27 -1.28 -11.79 -5.66
CA GLY A 27 -1.51 -12.50 -4.40
C GLY A 27 -0.87 -11.85 -3.17
N GLN A 28 0.33 -11.27 -3.28
CA GLN A 28 1.05 -10.67 -2.13
C GLN A 28 1.20 -9.16 -2.22
N ASN A 29 0.86 -8.55 -3.36
CA ASN A 29 1.01 -7.11 -3.58
C ASN A 29 -0.25 -6.31 -3.18
N ILE A 30 -1.37 -6.95 -2.85
CA ILE A 30 -2.60 -6.25 -2.45
C ILE A 30 -2.94 -6.62 -1.02
N ILE A 31 -3.01 -5.59 -0.18
CA ILE A 31 -3.26 -5.71 1.26
C ILE A 31 -4.48 -4.86 1.57
N LYS A 32 -5.55 -5.54 1.96
CA LYS A 32 -6.78 -4.89 2.42
C LYS A 32 -6.63 -4.49 3.88
N VAL A 33 -6.93 -3.22 4.17
CA VAL A 33 -6.97 -2.66 5.53
C VAL A 33 -8.21 -1.78 5.72
N THR A 34 -8.54 -1.50 6.97
CA THR A 34 -9.64 -0.68 7.43
C THR A 34 -9.14 0.34 8.46
N GLU A 35 -9.94 1.37 8.76
CA GLU A 35 -9.56 2.37 9.77
C GLU A 35 -9.38 1.77 11.18
N GLU A 36 -10.06 0.65 11.46
CA GLU A 36 -10.01 -0.07 12.74
C GLU A 36 -8.70 -0.85 12.92
N ASP A 37 -8.00 -1.21 11.83
CA ASP A 37 -6.80 -2.03 11.89
C ASP A 37 -5.69 -1.36 12.71
N SER A 38 -5.09 -2.10 13.65
CA SER A 38 -4.06 -1.55 14.52
C SER A 38 -2.86 -1.00 13.76
N LYS A 39 -2.20 0.03 14.30
CA LYS A 39 -0.92 0.56 13.75
C LYS A 39 0.08 -0.56 13.48
N LYS A 40 0.23 -1.50 14.42
CA LYS A 40 1.15 -2.64 14.31
C LYS A 40 0.84 -3.52 13.10
N HIS A 41 -0.45 -3.78 12.84
CA HIS A 41 -0.88 -4.56 11.67
C HIS A 41 -0.49 -3.85 10.37
N ILE A 42 -0.88 -2.57 10.20
CA ILE A 42 -0.57 -1.77 9.00
C ILE A 42 0.94 -1.67 8.79
N SER A 43 1.70 -1.43 9.85
CA SER A 43 3.17 -1.36 9.81
C SER A 43 3.79 -2.68 9.33
N THR A 44 3.31 -3.82 9.84
CA THR A 44 3.77 -5.16 9.41
C THR A 44 3.53 -5.38 7.91
N GLN A 45 2.36 -4.97 7.41
CA GLN A 45 2.01 -5.06 6.00
C GLN A 45 2.82 -4.11 5.12
N PHE A 46 3.10 -2.90 5.61
CA PHE A 46 3.99 -1.97 4.93
C PHE A 46 5.39 -2.55 4.76
N TYR A 47 5.99 -3.09 5.84
CA TYR A 47 7.29 -3.74 5.80
C TYR A 47 7.32 -4.97 4.88
N SER A 48 6.22 -5.71 4.74
CA SER A 48 6.16 -6.85 3.82
C SER A 48 6.28 -6.40 2.35
N LEU A 49 5.66 -5.28 1.99
CA LEU A 49 5.73 -4.72 0.63
C LEU A 49 7.06 -4.03 0.34
N ILE A 50 7.57 -3.17 1.23
CA ILE A 50 8.83 -2.44 0.95
C ILE A 50 10.06 -3.37 0.92
N ASN A 51 9.95 -4.57 1.47
CA ASN A 51 11.00 -5.59 1.40
C ASN A 51 10.80 -6.58 0.25
N ASN A 52 9.67 -6.51 -0.46
CA ASN A 52 9.43 -7.31 -1.64
C ASN A 52 10.14 -6.67 -2.86
N LYS A 53 11.18 -7.33 -3.36
CA LYS A 53 12.00 -6.85 -4.49
C LYS A 53 11.25 -6.70 -5.81
N SER A 54 10.10 -7.35 -5.96
CA SER A 54 9.25 -7.21 -7.16
C SER A 54 8.32 -5.99 -7.08
N VAL A 55 8.11 -5.40 -5.90
CA VAL A 55 7.24 -4.23 -5.75
C VAL A 55 8.05 -2.96 -6.04
N VAL A 56 7.62 -2.19 -7.04
CA VAL A 56 8.32 -0.97 -7.48
C VAL A 56 7.63 0.32 -7.03
N MET A 57 6.36 0.24 -6.66
CA MET A 57 5.55 1.35 -6.20
C MET A 57 4.49 0.82 -5.23
N ILE A 58 4.14 1.59 -4.21
CA ILE A 58 3.07 1.26 -3.25
C ILE A 58 2.06 2.40 -3.25
N PHE A 59 0.80 2.08 -3.57
CA PHE A 59 -0.33 2.95 -3.25
C PHE A 59 -0.84 2.65 -1.84
N ILE A 60 -0.96 3.68 -1.01
CA ILE A 60 -1.45 3.54 0.37
C ILE A 60 -2.61 4.50 0.63
N SER A 61 -3.73 4.00 1.14
CA SER A 61 -4.86 4.86 1.54
C SER A 61 -4.44 5.85 2.61
N GLU A 62 -4.99 7.06 2.55
CA GLU A 62 -4.60 8.18 3.42
C GLU A 62 -4.63 7.83 4.91
N PHE A 63 -5.72 7.21 5.39
CA PHE A 63 -5.85 6.83 6.80
C PHE A 63 -4.74 5.86 7.25
N ALA A 64 -4.34 4.94 6.38
CA ALA A 64 -3.31 3.96 6.67
C ALA A 64 -1.94 4.64 6.72
N ALA A 65 -1.65 5.50 5.74
CA ALA A 65 -0.42 6.28 5.69
C ALA A 65 -0.25 7.16 6.93
N ASP A 66 -1.30 7.86 7.36
CA ASP A 66 -1.25 8.72 8.54
C ASP A 66 -1.00 7.91 9.83
N LYS A 67 -1.51 6.67 9.92
CA LYS A 67 -1.33 5.79 11.08
C LYS A 67 0.11 5.28 11.23
N ILE A 68 0.84 5.13 10.12
CA ILE A 68 2.23 4.67 10.08
C ILE A 68 3.20 5.75 9.56
N LYS A 69 2.85 7.03 9.76
CA LYS A 69 3.62 8.16 9.24
C LYS A 69 5.11 8.08 9.59
N ASN A 70 5.44 7.78 10.84
CA ASN A 70 6.84 7.66 11.27
C ASN A 70 7.59 6.61 10.44
N GLU A 71 6.98 5.45 10.19
CA GLU A 71 7.59 4.40 9.38
C GLU A 71 7.76 4.78 7.90
N ILE A 72 6.89 5.63 7.36
CA ILE A 72 7.02 6.18 6.00
C ILE A 72 8.11 7.26 5.97
N ASP A 73 8.16 8.13 6.98
CA ASP A 73 9.16 9.21 7.09
C ASP A 73 10.58 8.64 7.30
N ASP A 74 10.70 7.51 8.01
CA ASP A 74 11.96 6.78 8.23
C ASP A 74 12.41 5.97 7.00
N TYR A 75 11.54 5.80 5.99
CA TYR A 75 11.86 5.05 4.78
C TYR A 75 12.61 5.92 3.76
N ASP A 76 13.91 5.65 3.59
CA ASP A 76 14.84 6.48 2.80
C ASP A 76 15.16 5.96 1.39
N ARG A 77 14.61 4.80 1.01
CA ARG A 77 14.87 4.17 -0.29
C ARG A 77 14.00 4.77 -1.38
N PHE A 78 14.53 4.87 -2.60
CA PHE A 78 13.77 5.35 -3.76
C PHE A 78 12.74 4.33 -4.28
N ILE A 79 13.04 3.03 -4.15
CA ILE A 79 12.19 1.92 -4.63
C ILE A 79 11.88 0.94 -3.49
N PRO A 80 10.59 0.59 -3.28
CA PRO A 80 9.41 1.16 -3.96
C PRO A 80 9.08 2.60 -3.56
N SER A 81 8.60 3.40 -4.53
CA SER A 81 8.04 4.72 -4.22
C SER A 81 6.68 4.60 -3.53
N ILE A 82 6.42 5.43 -2.51
CA ILE A 82 5.20 5.39 -1.70
C ILE A 82 4.29 6.56 -2.09
N LEU A 83 3.07 6.27 -2.55
CA LEU A 83 2.08 7.26 -2.96
C LEU A 83 0.83 7.17 -2.08
N LYS A 84 0.54 8.25 -1.37
CA LYS A 84 -0.67 8.40 -0.55
C LYS A 84 -1.86 8.70 -1.45
N ILE A 85 -2.91 7.88 -1.34
CA ILE A 85 -4.18 8.05 -2.06
C ILE A 85 -5.24 8.60 -1.11
N PRO A 86 -5.81 9.79 -1.37
CA PRO A 86 -6.89 10.32 -0.55
C PRO A 86 -8.12 9.43 -0.67
N SER A 87 -8.65 8.97 0.46
CA SER A 87 -9.96 8.31 0.51
C SER A 87 -11.05 9.39 0.59
N ARG A 88 -12.14 9.23 -0.17
CA ARG A 88 -13.30 10.14 -0.02
C ARG A 88 -13.95 9.84 1.33
N LYS A 89 -13.99 10.83 2.22
CA LYS A 89 -14.98 10.87 3.31
C LYS A 89 -16.28 11.39 2.68
N LEU A 90 -17.15 10.48 2.24
CA LEU A 90 -18.53 10.86 1.91
C LEU A 90 -19.31 11.08 3.21
#